data_AF-A0AAE0GK13-F1
#
_entry.id   AF-A0AAE0GK13-F1
#
_cell.length_a   1.000
_cell.length_b   1.000
_cell.length_c   1.000
_cell.angle_alpha   90.00
_cell.angle_beta   90.00
_cell.angle_gamma   90.00
#
_symmetry.space_group_name_H-M   'P 1'
#
loop_
_entity.id
_entity.type
_entity.pdbx_description
1 polymer ?
#
loop_
_entity_poly.entity_id
_entity_poly.type
_entity_poly.pdbx_seq_one_letter_code
_entity_poly.pdbx_strand_id
1 'polypeptide(L)'
;MELPEDVVDREHKSPLRVDPEYPDDVRHKRCCKLSMEELGQLRVQLDELLAKGYIRPSSSPRGSPIRMVPKPSNLKELRLVIDYRLINKITVKDRYPLPDVQSLIDYMQGATTFYTADALWGFWQDMGKGLQPIAFESKQFSSVEQNYHVGER
;
A
#
# COMPACT_ATOMS: atom_id res chain seq x y z
N MET A 1 -20.59 -1.04 -18.72
CA MET A 1 -19.35 -1.08 -19.51
C MET A 1 -18.71 -2.41 -19.21
N GLU A 2 -18.84 -3.36 -20.13
CA GLU A 2 -18.30 -4.72 -19.95
C GLU A 2 -16.77 -4.66 -20.00
N LEU A 3 -16.13 -5.37 -19.08
CA LEU A 3 -14.67 -5.42 -18.98
C LEU A 3 -14.11 -6.16 -20.21
N PRO A 4 -13.02 -5.69 -20.83
CA PRO A 4 -12.41 -6.37 -21.97
C PRO A 4 -12.05 -7.83 -21.64
N GLU A 5 -12.29 -8.75 -22.57
CA GLU A 5 -12.03 -10.19 -22.43
C GLU A 5 -10.53 -10.53 -22.25
N ASP A 6 -9.65 -9.56 -22.49
CA ASP A 6 -8.19 -9.71 -22.50
C ASP A 6 -7.51 -9.46 -21.15
N VAL A 7 -8.23 -9.62 -20.02
CA VAL A 7 -7.58 -9.64 -18.70
C VAL A 7 -6.82 -10.96 -18.56
N VAL A 8 -5.65 -11.01 -19.19
CA VAL A 8 -4.67 -12.07 -19.00
C VAL A 8 -4.39 -12.13 -17.51
N ASP A 9 -4.66 -13.28 -16.88
CA ASP A 9 -4.15 -13.61 -15.55
C ASP A 9 -2.63 -13.48 -15.60
N ARG A 10 -2.12 -12.29 -15.23
CA ARG A 10 -0.70 -12.08 -15.05
C ARG A 10 -0.37 -12.74 -13.72
N GLU A 11 -0.08 -14.05 -13.74
CA GLU A 11 0.72 -14.66 -12.67
C GLU A 11 2.14 -14.06 -12.74
N HIS A 12 2.29 -12.77 -12.44
CA HIS A 12 3.57 -12.12 -12.36
C HIS A 12 4.20 -12.46 -11.01
N LYS A 13 4.77 -13.67 -10.93
CA LYS A 13 5.61 -14.06 -9.80
C LYS A 13 6.89 -13.24 -9.86
N SER A 14 6.87 -12.05 -9.27
CA SER A 14 8.07 -11.27 -8.96
C SER A 14 8.63 -11.77 -7.62
N PRO A 15 9.61 -12.70 -7.62
CA PRO A 15 10.19 -13.16 -6.37
C PRO A 15 10.87 -12.00 -5.65
N LEU A 16 10.79 -12.01 -4.32
CA LEU A 16 11.51 -11.05 -3.50
C LEU A 16 13.01 -11.20 -3.75
N ARG A 17 13.63 -10.21 -4.37
CA ARG A 17 15.07 -10.21 -4.63
C ARG A 17 15.81 -9.84 -3.36
N VAL A 18 16.51 -10.81 -2.78
CA VAL A 18 17.38 -10.61 -1.61
C VAL A 18 18.79 -10.33 -2.12
N ASP A 19 19.42 -9.32 -1.53
CA ASP A 19 20.79 -8.94 -1.82
C ASP A 19 21.75 -10.03 -1.29
N PRO A 20 22.57 -10.66 -2.16
CA PRO A 20 23.49 -11.74 -1.77
C PRO A 20 24.54 -11.32 -0.74
N GLU A 21 24.80 -10.02 -0.58
CA GLU A 21 25.76 -9.50 0.40
C GLU A 21 25.25 -9.63 1.85
N TYR A 22 23.93 -9.74 2.04
CA TYR A 22 23.36 -9.90 3.37
C TYR A 22 23.32 -11.37 3.79
N PRO A 23 23.81 -11.72 4.99
CA PRO A 23 23.73 -13.08 5.48
C PRO A 23 22.28 -13.53 5.62
N ASP A 24 22.02 -14.80 5.29
CA ASP A 24 20.69 -15.44 5.33
C ASP A 24 20.12 -15.59 6.76
N ASP A 25 20.85 -15.09 7.76
CA ASP A 25 20.56 -15.27 9.18
C ASP A 25 19.58 -14.23 9.75
N VAL A 26 18.88 -13.46 8.91
CA VAL A 26 17.90 -12.45 9.34
C VAL A 26 16.75 -13.13 10.09
N ARG A 27 16.92 -13.23 11.40
CA ARG A 27 15.99 -13.89 12.30
C ARG A 27 14.67 -13.14 12.35
N HIS A 28 13.59 -13.90 12.38
CA HIS A 28 12.24 -13.44 12.71
C HIS A 28 12.28 -12.47 13.90
N LYS A 29 11.84 -11.23 13.71
CA LYS A 29 11.67 -10.29 14.82
C LYS A 29 10.36 -10.62 15.53
N ARG A 30 10.42 -10.86 16.85
CA ARG A 30 9.24 -11.23 17.65
C ARG A 30 8.10 -10.24 17.44
N CYS A 31 6.88 -10.76 17.31
CA CYS A 31 5.69 -9.94 17.23
C CYS A 31 5.57 -9.04 18.46
N CYS A 32 5.03 -7.84 18.27
CA CYS A 32 4.79 -6.92 19.38
C CYS A 32 3.76 -7.53 20.33
N LYS A 33 3.85 -7.19 21.63
CA LYS A 33 2.77 -7.49 22.56
C LYS A 33 1.56 -6.62 22.20
N LEU A 34 0.40 -7.24 22.02
CA LEU A 34 -0.86 -6.58 21.72
C LEU A 34 -1.80 -6.71 22.92
N SER A 35 -2.62 -5.69 23.18
CA SER A 35 -3.70 -5.73 24.16
C SER A 35 -4.81 -6.67 23.70
N MET A 36 -5.73 -7.04 24.60
CA MET A 36 -6.88 -7.88 24.24
C MET A 36 -7.78 -7.22 23.18
N GLU A 37 -7.95 -5.89 23.24
CA GLU A 37 -8.72 -5.14 22.24
C GLU A 37 -8.03 -5.14 20.87
N GLU A 38 -6.71 -4.93 20.85
CA GLU A 38 -5.91 -4.97 19.63
C GLU A 38 -5.91 -6.37 19.00
N LEU A 39 -5.86 -7.44 19.82
CA LEU A 39 -5.96 -8.82 19.36
C LEU A 39 -7.33 -9.14 18.75
N GLY A 40 -8.41 -8.62 19.34
CA GLY A 40 -9.76 -8.77 18.80
C GLY A 40 -9.88 -8.14 17.41
N GLN A 41 -9.43 -6.89 17.27
CA GLN A 41 -9.44 -6.20 15.97
C GLN A 41 -8.49 -6.85 14.95
N LEU A 42 -7.32 -7.32 15.40
CA LEU A 42 -6.37 -8.04 14.55
C LEU A 42 -7.01 -9.26 13.92
N ARG A 43 -7.74 -10.06 14.70
CA ARG A 43 -8.34 -11.28 14.22
C ARG A 43 -9.40 -11.01 13.15
N VAL A 44 -10.27 -10.02 13.38
CA VAL A 44 -11.28 -9.60 12.40
C VAL A 44 -10.62 -9.16 11.08
N GLN A 45 -9.59 -8.32 11.15
CA GLN A 45 -8.89 -7.87 9.95
C GLN A 45 -8.15 -9.01 9.22
N LEU A 46 -7.55 -9.94 9.95
CA LEU A 46 -6.90 -11.11 9.35
C LEU A 46 -7.91 -12.02 8.64
N ASP A 47 -9.07 -12.28 9.26
CA ASP A 47 -10.13 -13.10 8.68
C ASP A 47 -10.69 -12.45 7.40
N GLU A 48 -10.86 -11.14 7.39
CA GLU A 48 -11.25 -10.39 6.17
C GLU A 48 -10.20 -10.48 5.06
N LEU A 49 -8.92 -10.31 5.39
CA LEU A 49 -7.82 -10.39 4.42
C LEU A 49 -7.68 -11.82 3.85
N LEU A 50 -7.89 -12.84 4.69
CA LEU A 50 -7.92 -14.24 4.27
C LEU A 50 -9.11 -14.52 3.36
N ALA A 51 -10.31 -14.04 3.72
CA ALA A 51 -11.53 -14.20 2.92
C ALA A 51 -11.42 -13.52 1.54
N LYS A 52 -10.76 -12.35 1.48
CA LYS A 52 -10.47 -11.64 0.22
C LYS A 52 -9.35 -12.31 -0.61
N GLY A 53 -8.60 -13.24 -0.03
CA GLY A 53 -7.48 -13.91 -0.69
C GLY A 53 -6.19 -13.09 -0.77
N TYR A 54 -6.12 -11.94 -0.10
CA TYR A 54 -4.94 -11.07 -0.11
C TYR A 54 -3.76 -11.62 0.66
N ILE A 55 -4.03 -12.45 1.69
CA ILE A 55 -3.00 -13.11 2.48
C ILE A 55 -3.26 -14.62 2.52
N ARG A 56 -2.21 -15.39 2.82
CA ARG A 56 -2.29 -16.84 3.04
C ARG A 56 -1.43 -17.25 4.23
N PRO A 57 -1.76 -18.36 4.91
CA PRO A 57 -0.84 -18.98 5.85
C PRO A 57 0.50 -19.28 5.17
N SER A 58 1.60 -18.98 5.87
CA SER A 58 2.96 -19.12 5.34
C SER A 58 3.87 -19.71 6.41
N SER A 59 4.75 -20.62 6.01
CA SER A 59 5.79 -21.24 6.84
C SER A 59 7.19 -20.66 6.56
N SER A 60 7.24 -19.43 6.04
CA SER A 60 8.51 -18.78 5.67
C SER A 60 9.44 -18.63 6.90
N PRO A 61 10.77 -18.80 6.72
CA PRO A 61 11.74 -18.59 7.80
C PRO A 61 11.83 -17.12 8.24
N ARG A 62 11.30 -16.20 7.43
CA ARG A 62 11.32 -14.75 7.66
C ARG A 62 9.97 -14.29 8.21
N GLY A 63 9.99 -13.47 9.26
CA GLY A 63 8.79 -12.92 9.88
C GLY A 63 8.98 -11.45 10.26
N SER A 64 8.02 -10.62 9.86
CA SER A 64 7.93 -9.21 10.26
C SER A 64 6.91 -9.04 11.37
N PRO A 65 7.20 -8.21 12.39
CA PRO A 65 6.27 -8.00 13.48
C PRO A 65 5.13 -7.07 13.03
N ILE A 66 3.97 -7.31 13.63
CA ILE A 66 2.75 -6.53 13.42
C ILE A 66 2.64 -5.48 14.53
N ARG A 67 2.07 -4.32 14.19
CA ARG A 67 1.68 -3.26 15.12
C ARG A 67 0.31 -2.72 14.75
N MET A 68 -0.51 -2.47 15.76
CA MET A 68 -1.75 -1.71 15.60
C MET A 68 -1.49 -0.23 15.79
N VAL A 69 -2.02 0.60 14.89
CA VAL A 69 -1.86 2.05 14.93
C VAL A 69 -3.23 2.70 14.76
N PRO A 70 -3.66 3.62 15.65
CA PRO A 70 -4.93 4.30 15.50
C PRO A 70 -4.95 5.19 14.26
N LYS A 71 -6.08 5.20 13.56
CA LYS A 71 -6.30 6.09 12.43
C LYS A 71 -6.42 7.55 12.92
N PRO A 72 -5.80 8.53 12.23
CA PRO A 72 -5.86 9.93 12.67
C PRO A 72 -7.29 10.50 12.68
N SER A 73 -8.18 10.01 11.80
CA SER A 73 -9.58 10.42 11.77
C SER A 73 -10.44 9.76 12.86
N ASN A 74 -10.04 8.59 13.37
CA ASN A 74 -10.78 7.85 14.39
C ASN A 74 -9.83 6.99 15.22
N LEU A 75 -9.56 7.42 16.45
CA LEU A 75 -8.65 6.73 17.37
C LEU A 75 -9.12 5.33 17.78
N LYS A 76 -10.41 5.00 17.60
CA LYS A 76 -10.97 3.67 17.89
C LYS A 76 -10.77 2.68 16.74
N GLU A 77 -10.50 3.18 15.54
CA GLU A 77 -10.24 2.36 14.34
C GLU A 77 -8.72 2.14 14.23
N LEU A 78 -8.28 0.90 14.45
CA LEU A 78 -6.87 0.54 14.35
C LEU A 78 -6.52 0.05 12.94
N ARG A 79 -5.37 0.48 12.44
CA ARG A 79 -4.77 -0.02 11.20
C ARG A 79 -3.74 -1.10 11.52
N LEU A 80 -3.84 -2.22 10.83
CA LEU A 80 -2.79 -3.23 10.76
C LEU A 80 -1.56 -2.66 10.04
N VAL A 81 -0.45 -2.53 10.75
CA VAL A 81 0.84 -2.08 10.19
C VAL A 81 1.88 -3.19 10.35
N ILE A 82 2.52 -3.57 9.25
CA ILE A 82 3.59 -4.57 9.24
C ILE A 82 4.93 -3.85 9.16
N ASP A 83 5.84 -4.12 10.11
CA ASP A 83 7.18 -3.52 10.13
C ASP A 83 8.11 -4.26 9.17
N TYR A 84 8.17 -3.80 7.93
CA TYR A 84 9.05 -4.34 6.88
C TYR A 84 10.50 -3.81 6.95
N ARG A 85 10.88 -2.99 7.93
CA ARG A 85 12.21 -2.34 7.93
C ARG A 85 13.39 -3.29 7.86
N LEU A 86 13.29 -4.48 8.47
CA LEU A 86 14.35 -5.50 8.39
C LEU A 86 14.41 -6.14 7.01
N ILE A 87 13.25 -6.49 6.45
CA ILE A 87 13.16 -7.08 5.11
C ILE A 87 13.62 -6.07 4.06
N ASN A 88 13.19 -4.81 4.15
CA ASN A 88 13.58 -3.74 3.22
C ASN A 88 15.08 -3.45 3.19
N LYS A 89 15.84 -3.83 4.23
CA LYS A 89 17.31 -3.69 4.25
C LYS A 89 18.01 -4.77 3.45
N ILE A 90 17.47 -6.00 3.47
CA ILE A 90 18.06 -7.15 2.77
C ILE A 90 17.53 -7.29 1.35
N THR A 91 16.46 -6.59 1.00
CA THR A 91 15.90 -6.63 -0.35
C THR A 91 16.64 -5.68 -1.29
N VAL A 92 16.91 -6.15 -2.50
CA VAL A 92 17.38 -5.30 -3.60
C VAL A 92 16.31 -4.27 -3.90
N LYS A 93 16.66 -2.98 -3.74
CA LYS A 93 15.74 -1.88 -4.01
C LYS A 93 15.48 -1.76 -5.50
N ASP A 94 14.21 -1.86 -5.89
CA ASP A 94 13.73 -1.45 -7.22
C ASP A 94 13.85 0.06 -7.38
N ARG A 95 15.03 0.52 -7.82
CA ARG A 95 15.30 1.93 -8.11
C ARG A 95 14.91 2.23 -9.55
N TYR A 96 13.64 2.54 -9.76
CA TYR A 96 13.22 3.26 -10.95
C TYR A 96 13.42 4.75 -10.72
N PRO A 97 13.98 5.50 -11.68
CA PRO A 97 14.09 6.94 -11.55
C PRO A 97 12.67 7.50 -11.51
N LEU A 98 12.23 7.92 -10.32
CA LEU A 98 11.04 8.73 -10.23
C LEU A 98 11.34 10.06 -10.93
N PRO A 99 10.40 10.58 -11.73
CA PRO A 99 10.56 11.89 -12.33
C PRO A 99 10.77 12.93 -11.22
N ASP A 100 11.65 13.89 -11.50
CA ASP A 100 11.93 14.98 -10.58
C ASP A 100 10.65 15.81 -10.32
N VAL A 101 10.45 16.19 -9.06
CA VAL A 101 9.23 16.87 -8.63
C VAL A 101 9.11 18.23 -9.30
N GLN A 102 10.22 18.95 -9.47
CA GLN A 102 10.19 20.26 -10.12
C GLN A 102 9.82 20.10 -11.60
N SER A 103 10.41 19.13 -12.28
CA SER A 103 10.06 18.81 -13.67
C SER A 103 8.57 18.49 -13.84
N LEU A 104 7.97 17.72 -12.92
CA LEU A 104 6.53 17.44 -12.91
C LEU A 104 5.68 18.71 -12.74
N ILE A 105 6.10 19.63 -11.87
CA ILE A 105 5.40 20.90 -11.64
C ILE A 105 5.48 21.79 -12.88
N ASP A 106 6.64 21.85 -13.52
CA ASP A 106 6.85 22.63 -14.73
C ASP A 106 5.97 22.09 -15.88
N TYR A 107 5.80 20.77 -16.01
CA TYR A 107 4.85 20.18 -16.95
C TYR A 107 3.39 20.53 -16.68
N MET A 108 3.04 20.84 -15.43
CA MET A 108 1.70 21.25 -15.03
C MET A 108 1.46 22.76 -15.17
N GLN A 109 2.50 23.54 -15.51
CA GLN A 109 2.40 24.98 -15.69
C GLN A 109 1.44 25.30 -16.86
N GLY A 110 0.41 26.12 -16.59
CA GLY A 110 -0.63 26.46 -17.57
C GLY A 110 -1.84 25.51 -17.62
N ALA A 111 -1.86 24.45 -16.79
CA ALA A 111 -3.07 23.66 -16.59
C ALA A 111 -4.11 24.46 -15.79
N THR A 112 -5.35 24.51 -16.29
CA THR A 112 -6.46 25.25 -15.67
C THR A 112 -7.32 24.39 -14.74
N THR A 113 -7.21 23.06 -14.85
CA THR A 113 -8.00 22.10 -14.08
C THR A 113 -7.11 20.97 -13.61
N PHE A 114 -7.17 20.66 -12.31
CA PHE A 114 -6.43 19.58 -11.69
C PHE A 114 -7.38 18.50 -11.19
N TYR A 115 -7.00 17.25 -11.40
CA TYR A 115 -7.71 16.08 -10.87
C TYR A 115 -6.80 15.34 -9.91
N THR A 116 -7.29 15.07 -8.71
CA THR A 116 -6.63 14.18 -7.75
C THR A 116 -7.36 12.84 -7.78
N ALA A 117 -6.62 11.78 -8.11
CA ALA A 117 -7.10 10.42 -8.05
C ALA A 117 -6.37 9.72 -6.90
N ASP A 118 -7.09 9.26 -5.89
CA ASP A 118 -6.50 8.47 -4.81
C ASP A 118 -6.64 6.98 -5.13
N ALA A 119 -5.50 6.31 -5.26
CA ALA A 119 -5.41 4.88 -5.50
C ALA A 119 -5.38 4.08 -4.18
N LEU A 120 -6.31 4.35 -3.26
CA LEU A 120 -6.35 3.75 -1.91
C LEU A 120 -6.19 2.22 -1.89
N TRP A 121 -6.74 1.56 -2.91
CA TRP A 121 -6.78 0.10 -3.02
C TRP A 121 -5.82 -0.47 -4.07
N GLY A 122 -5.06 0.38 -4.76
CA GLY A 122 -4.21 -0.02 -5.89
C GLY A 122 -3.17 -1.08 -5.52
N PHE A 123 -2.73 -1.12 -4.25
CA PHE A 123 -1.82 -2.16 -3.76
C PHE A 123 -2.41 -3.58 -3.83
N TRP A 124 -3.71 -3.73 -3.60
CA TRP A 124 -4.35 -5.05 -3.51
C TRP A 124 -4.85 -5.57 -4.87
N GLN A 125 -4.74 -4.75 -5.91
CA GLN A 125 -5.34 -5.00 -7.22
C GLN A 125 -4.72 -6.21 -7.95
N ASP A 126 -3.45 -6.50 -7.71
CA ASP A 126 -2.71 -7.62 -8.32
C ASP A 126 -2.88 -8.95 -7.54
N MET A 127 -3.53 -8.92 -6.37
CA MET A 127 -3.64 -10.08 -5.47
C MET A 127 -5.06 -10.67 -5.38
N GLY A 128 -6.04 -10.09 -6.09
CA GLY A 128 -7.42 -10.56 -6.13
C GLY A 128 -7.74 -11.39 -7.38
N LYS A 129 -8.72 -12.29 -7.29
CA LYS A 129 -9.35 -12.91 -8.47
C LYS A 129 -10.05 -11.80 -9.28
N GLY A 130 -9.36 -11.29 -10.29
CA GLY A 130 -9.87 -10.27 -11.20
C GLY A 130 -9.84 -8.84 -10.64
N LEU A 131 -9.83 -7.89 -11.58
CA LEU A 131 -9.92 -6.45 -11.33
C LEU A 131 -11.24 -6.13 -10.62
N GLN A 132 -11.19 -5.90 -9.31
CA GLN A 132 -12.30 -5.26 -8.61
C GLN A 132 -12.39 -3.81 -9.15
N PRO A 133 -13.58 -3.32 -9.55
CA PRO A 133 -13.71 -1.95 -10.03
C PRO A 133 -13.29 -0.99 -8.91
N ILE A 134 -12.22 -0.22 -9.16
CA ILE A 134 -11.82 0.87 -8.28
C ILE A 134 -12.92 1.91 -8.42
N ALA A 135 -13.80 2.02 -7.42
CA ALA A 135 -14.83 3.04 -7.40
C ALA A 135 -14.14 4.41 -7.36
N PHE A 136 -14.27 5.18 -8.44
CA PHE A 136 -13.84 6.57 -8.50
C PHE A 136 -14.93 7.42 -7.85
N GLU A 137 -14.70 7.87 -6.62
CA GLU A 137 -15.56 8.86 -5.97
C GLU A 137 -14.96 10.25 -6.24
N SER A 138 -15.66 11.06 -7.05
CA SER A 138 -15.27 12.45 -7.25
C SER A 138 -15.65 13.26 -6.00
N LYS A 139 -14.66 13.67 -5.22
CA LYS A 139 -14.86 14.58 -4.09
C LYS A 139 -14.52 16.00 -4.50
N GLN A 140 -15.38 16.97 -4.15
CA GLN A 140 -15.00 18.38 -4.25
C GLN A 140 -13.81 18.65 -3.29
N PHE A 141 -12.80 19.36 -3.77
CA PHE A 141 -11.64 19.76 -2.97
C PHE A 141 -12.08 20.37 -1.64
N SER A 142 -11.49 19.88 -0.55
CA SER A 142 -11.72 20.45 0.78
C SER A 142 -11.21 21.89 0.86
N SER A 143 -11.71 22.68 1.80
CA SER A 143 -11.30 24.07 2.00
C SER A 143 -9.78 24.23 2.23
N VAL A 144 -9.07 23.17 2.61
CA VAL A 144 -7.61 23.15 2.78
C VAL A 144 -6.89 22.99 1.43
N GLU A 145 -7.44 22.17 0.53
CA GLU A 145 -6.89 21.90 -0.81
C GLU A 145 -7.19 23.03 -1.80
N GLN A 146 -8.19 23.86 -1.52
CA GLN A 146 -8.51 25.07 -2.29
C GLN A 146 -7.47 26.20 -2.11
N ASN A 147 -6.54 26.09 -1.17
CA ASN A 147 -5.56 27.15 -0.86
C ASN A 147 -4.33 27.16 -1.79
N TYR A 148 -4.24 26.26 -2.76
CA TYR A 148 -3.25 26.36 -3.85
C TYR A 148 -3.71 27.41 -4.87
N HIS A 149 -3.69 28.69 -4.49
CA HIS A 149 -3.74 29.77 -5.46
C HIS A 149 -2.37 29.88 -6.12
N VAL A 150 -2.24 29.29 -7.30
CA VAL A 150 -1.14 29.59 -8.21
C VAL A 150 -1.40 31.01 -8.71
N GLY A 151 -0.82 32.00 -8.03
CA GLY A 151 -0.81 33.37 -8.52
C GLY A 151 -0.08 33.40 -9.86
N GLU A 152 -0.77 33.87 -10.89
CA GLU A 152 -0.12 34.24 -12.15
C GLU A 152 0.98 35.25 -11.83
N ARG A 153 2.21 34.94 -12.23
CA ARG A 153 3.34 35.84 -12.17
C ARG A 153 3.74 36.24 -13.57
#